data_AF-A0A382WGV2-F1
#
_entry.id   AF-A0A382WGV2-F1
#
_cell.length_a   1.000
_cell.length_b   1.000
_cell.length_c   1.000
_cell.angle_alpha   90.00
_cell.angle_beta   90.00
_cell.angle_gamma   90.00
#
_symmetry.space_group_name_H-M   'P 1'
#
loop_
_entity.id
_entity.type
_entity.pdbx_description
1 polymer ?
#
loop_
_entity_poly.entity_id
_entity_poly.type
_entity_poly.pdbx_seq_one_letter_code
_entity_poly.pdbx_strand_id
1 'polypeptide(L)'
;HPEGYYDVNPRYDDYLREHGFGGANPWELWANSAEGENGELLSGWLLENSGRRARVPEEHSETPYLTRRCIEFIESVGDEPWLCHLSFLKPHWPYIVPAPYDDMYGTEDIIPVVRSVQEKERPHPVYGAFQNQPVCRTYSDDKVRERVIPAYMALVKQIDDQMGVLFDYLERKNFFENTMIVFTSDHGDYLGDHWMGEKDLFHEPSVRIPLIIYDPRGSADVTRGTATDALVESVDLAPTFLDFFGGDSCPHIIEGHSLSPLLNAQTGVPWREVAIS
;
A
#
# COMPACT_ATOMS: atom_id res chain seq x y z
N HIS A 1 2.37 16.09 -10.16
CA HIS A 1 2.25 14.62 -10.29
C HIS A 1 3.02 14.11 -11.51
N PRO A 2 3.15 12.78 -11.76
CA PRO A 2 3.81 12.28 -12.97
C PRO A 2 3.21 12.94 -14.22
N GLU A 3 4.07 13.47 -15.10
CA GLU A 3 3.62 14.01 -16.39
C GLU A 3 3.04 12.85 -17.22
N GLY A 4 1.72 12.86 -17.45
CA GLY A 4 1.03 11.76 -18.12
C GLY A 4 -0.41 12.12 -18.53
N TYR A 5 -1.19 11.12 -18.93
CA TYR A 5 -2.60 11.28 -19.34
C TYR A 5 -3.58 11.60 -18.19
N TYR A 6 -3.08 11.63 -16.96
CA TYR A 6 -3.86 11.92 -15.76
C TYR A 6 -4.01 13.42 -15.54
N ASP A 7 -4.90 13.80 -14.60
CA ASP A 7 -5.19 15.20 -14.26
C ASP A 7 -3.91 16.04 -14.19
N VAL A 8 -3.84 17.06 -15.05
CA VAL A 8 -2.68 17.95 -15.18
C VAL A 8 -2.51 18.86 -13.96
N ASN A 9 -3.51 18.94 -13.07
CA ASN A 9 -3.41 19.71 -11.84
C ASN A 9 -4.12 19.02 -10.65
N PRO A 10 -3.53 17.95 -10.11
CA PRO A 10 -4.12 17.22 -8.99
C PRO A 10 -4.14 18.08 -7.73
N ARG A 11 -5.17 17.86 -6.88
CA ARG A 11 -5.39 18.61 -5.64
C ARG A 11 -4.19 18.65 -4.69
N TYR A 12 -3.32 17.63 -4.73
CA TYR A 12 -2.11 17.61 -3.92
C TYR A 12 -1.07 18.64 -4.40
N ASP A 13 -0.95 18.88 -5.70
CA ASP A 13 -0.06 19.93 -6.22
C ASP A 13 -0.56 21.32 -5.82
N ASP A 14 -1.88 21.55 -5.84
CA ASP A 14 -2.48 22.80 -5.35
C ASP A 14 -2.24 22.99 -3.85
N TYR A 15 -2.45 21.94 -3.05
CA TYR A 15 -2.13 21.94 -1.62
C TYR A 15 -0.67 22.31 -1.36
N LEU A 16 0.28 21.69 -2.07
CA LEU A 16 1.70 21.99 -1.94
C LEU A 16 1.99 23.47 -2.25
N ARG A 17 1.39 24.03 -3.32
CA ARG A 17 1.57 25.45 -3.68
C ARG A 17 1.02 26.38 -2.61
N GLU A 18 -0.15 26.08 -2.05
CA GLU A 18 -0.76 26.86 -0.95
C GLU A 18 0.13 26.88 0.30
N HIS A 19 0.96 25.85 0.51
CA HIS A 19 1.89 25.73 1.62
C HIS A 19 3.32 26.21 1.27
N GLY A 20 3.50 26.89 0.14
CA GLY A 20 4.77 27.51 -0.24
C GLY A 20 5.71 26.62 -1.09
N PHE A 21 5.28 25.42 -1.44
CA PHE A 21 6.04 24.50 -2.31
C PHE A 21 5.67 24.74 -3.78
N GLY A 22 6.25 25.80 -4.35
CA GLY A 22 6.00 26.22 -5.73
C GLY A 22 6.70 25.35 -6.79
N GLY A 23 6.48 25.70 -8.06
CA GLY A 23 7.10 25.05 -9.22
C GLY A 23 6.06 24.53 -10.21
N ALA A 24 6.53 24.13 -11.40
CA ALA A 24 5.65 23.57 -12.43
C ALA A 24 5.00 22.27 -11.95
N ASN A 25 5.79 21.39 -11.33
CA ASN A 25 5.36 20.11 -10.79
C ASN A 25 5.80 19.97 -9.31
N PRO A 26 5.03 20.50 -8.34
CA PRO A 26 5.39 20.45 -6.93
C PRO A 26 5.62 19.03 -6.39
N TRP A 27 4.80 18.06 -6.79
CA TRP A 27 4.98 16.66 -6.42
C TRP A 27 6.35 16.10 -6.82
N GLU A 28 6.85 16.39 -8.02
CA GLU A 28 8.16 15.93 -8.45
C GLU A 28 9.29 16.73 -7.79
N LEU A 29 9.13 18.06 -7.75
CA LEU A 29 10.15 18.98 -7.26
C LEU A 29 10.34 18.94 -5.73
N TRP A 30 9.35 18.50 -4.97
CA TRP A 30 9.41 18.49 -3.51
C TRP A 30 9.15 17.12 -2.91
N ALA A 31 8.02 16.49 -3.26
CA ALA A 31 7.63 15.23 -2.62
C ALA A 31 8.46 14.04 -3.11
N ASN A 32 8.89 14.06 -4.37
CA ASN A 32 9.58 12.95 -5.02
C ASN A 32 10.97 13.32 -5.54
N SER A 33 11.67 14.17 -4.79
CA SER A 33 13.08 14.50 -5.02
C SER A 33 13.81 14.81 -3.71
N ALA A 34 15.12 14.64 -3.76
CA ALA A 34 16.06 15.00 -2.70
C ALA A 34 16.92 16.20 -3.14
N GLU A 35 17.63 16.78 -2.17
CA GLU A 35 18.66 17.79 -2.42
C GLU A 35 20.05 17.18 -2.26
N GLY A 36 20.91 17.38 -3.25
CA GLY A 36 22.31 16.93 -3.22
C GLY A 36 23.21 17.91 -2.46
N GLU A 37 24.49 17.55 -2.31
CA GLU A 37 25.45 18.31 -1.50
C GLU A 37 25.71 19.72 -2.03
N ASN A 38 25.51 19.96 -3.33
CA ASN A 38 25.71 21.26 -3.97
C ASN A 38 24.37 21.97 -4.27
N GLY A 39 23.27 21.50 -3.68
CA GLY A 39 21.93 22.03 -3.92
C GLY A 39 21.30 21.57 -5.24
N GLU A 40 21.89 20.58 -5.91
CA GLU A 40 21.29 19.97 -7.10
C GLU A 40 20.05 19.15 -6.74
N LEU A 41 19.06 19.14 -7.65
CA LEU A 41 17.86 18.35 -7.48
C LEU A 41 18.14 16.89 -7.87
N LEU A 42 17.95 15.98 -6.93
CA LEU A 42 18.10 14.54 -7.12
C LEU A 42 16.71 13.92 -7.30
N SER A 43 16.43 13.41 -8.50
CA SER A 43 15.11 12.85 -8.83
C SER A 43 14.87 11.52 -8.12
N GLY A 44 13.71 11.36 -7.48
CA GLY A 44 13.28 10.10 -6.87
C GLY A 44 12.97 9.00 -7.89
N TRP A 45 12.80 9.35 -9.17
CA TRP A 45 12.66 8.39 -10.27
C TRP A 45 13.91 7.53 -10.47
N LEU A 46 15.06 7.99 -9.98
CA LEU A 46 16.31 7.25 -10.03
C LEU A 46 16.50 6.48 -8.72
N LEU A 47 16.50 5.15 -8.80
CA LEU A 47 16.66 4.26 -7.63
C LEU A 47 17.95 4.49 -6.84
N GLU A 48 18.97 5.09 -7.46
CA GLU A 48 20.19 5.49 -6.75
C GLU A 48 19.95 6.50 -5.63
N ASN A 49 18.84 7.26 -5.73
CA ASN A 49 18.44 8.27 -4.75
C ASN A 49 17.50 7.72 -3.68
N SER A 50 17.19 6.42 -3.67
CA SER A 50 16.15 5.87 -2.80
C SER A 50 16.44 5.96 -1.30
N GLY A 51 17.69 6.15 -0.88
CA GLY A 51 18.04 6.41 0.53
C GLY A 51 18.23 7.89 0.89
N ARG A 52 17.81 8.82 0.02
CA ARG A 52 17.96 10.25 0.26
C ARG A 52 16.70 10.81 0.93
N ARG A 53 16.87 11.84 1.76
CA ARG A 53 15.77 12.60 2.35
C ARG A 53 14.95 13.31 1.28
N ALA A 54 13.63 13.11 1.28
CA ALA A 54 12.72 13.90 0.47
C ALA A 54 12.77 15.39 0.87
N ARG A 55 12.65 16.31 -0.10
CA ARG A 55 12.67 17.76 0.14
C ARG A 55 11.41 18.27 0.82
N VAL A 56 10.27 17.60 0.64
CA VAL A 56 9.02 17.95 1.31
C VAL A 56 9.12 17.64 2.81
N PRO A 57 8.65 18.51 3.71
CA PRO A 57 8.46 18.17 5.12
C PRO A 57 7.46 17.03 5.31
N GLU A 58 7.58 16.29 6.41
CA GLU A 58 6.75 15.13 6.72
C GLU A 58 5.26 15.44 6.60
N GLU A 59 4.82 16.51 7.27
CA GLU A 59 3.41 16.87 7.41
C GLU A 59 2.75 17.22 6.08
N HIS A 60 3.56 17.55 5.07
CA HIS A 60 3.13 17.91 3.73
C HIS A 60 3.34 16.81 2.71
N SER A 61 3.91 15.67 3.09
CA SER A 61 4.09 14.52 2.21
C SER A 61 2.77 13.82 1.88
N GLU A 62 2.81 12.87 0.93
CA GLU A 62 1.62 12.29 0.29
C GLU A 62 0.73 11.51 1.29
N THR A 63 1.34 10.70 2.15
CA THR A 63 0.63 9.85 3.12
C THR A 63 -0.08 10.68 4.21
N PRO A 64 0.57 11.65 4.88
CA PRO A 64 -0.09 12.54 5.83
C PRO A 64 -1.19 13.39 5.18
N TYR A 65 -0.92 13.96 4.00
CA TYR A 65 -1.93 14.72 3.24
C TYR A 65 -3.21 13.91 3.04
N LEU A 66 -3.09 12.68 2.50
CA LEU A 66 -4.27 11.88 2.19
C LEU A 66 -5.01 11.42 3.46
N THR A 67 -4.27 11.17 4.54
CA THR A 67 -4.85 10.88 5.86
C THR A 67 -5.72 12.03 6.36
N ARG A 68 -5.25 13.29 6.21
CA ARG A 68 -6.06 14.47 6.59
C ARG A 68 -7.27 14.66 5.69
N ARG A 69 -7.15 14.38 4.38
CA ARG A 69 -8.30 14.39 3.46
C ARG A 69 -9.37 13.35 3.83
N CYS A 70 -8.97 12.18 4.34
CA CYS A 70 -9.90 11.18 4.86
C CYS A 70 -10.64 11.69 6.09
N ILE A 71 -9.92 12.29 7.04
CA ILE A 71 -10.52 12.89 8.25
C ILE A 71 -11.54 13.97 7.86
N GLU A 72 -11.18 14.87 6.94
CA GLU A 72 -12.10 15.90 6.44
C GLU A 72 -13.33 15.31 5.74
N PHE A 73 -13.17 14.23 4.98
CA PHE A 73 -14.29 13.51 4.40
C PHE A 73 -15.23 12.98 5.50
N ILE A 74 -14.70 12.29 6.52
CA ILE A 74 -15.47 11.76 7.64
C ILE A 74 -16.18 12.88 8.40
N GLU A 75 -15.55 14.04 8.58
CA GLU A 75 -16.19 15.22 9.20
C GLU A 75 -17.33 15.79 8.34
N SER A 76 -17.23 15.67 7.01
CA SER A 76 -18.20 16.24 6.07
C SER A 76 -19.47 15.40 5.88
N VAL A 77 -19.41 14.08 6.09
CA VAL A 77 -20.54 13.16 5.81
C VAL A 77 -21.64 13.19 6.88
N GLY A 78 -21.34 13.67 8.09
CA GLY A 78 -22.31 13.71 9.19
C GLY A 78 -22.76 12.30 9.62
N ASP A 79 -24.07 12.09 9.74
CA ASP A 79 -24.68 10.84 10.23
C ASP A 79 -25.09 9.86 9.10
N GLU A 80 -24.82 10.19 7.83
CA GLU A 80 -25.17 9.32 6.70
C GLU A 80 -24.25 8.09 6.61
N PRO A 81 -24.75 6.90 6.21
CA PRO A 81 -23.88 5.75 5.94
C PRO A 81 -22.89 6.05 4.81
N TRP A 82 -21.63 5.67 5.00
CA TRP A 82 -20.57 5.95 4.04
C TRP A 82 -19.63 4.77 3.84
N LEU A 83 -19.03 4.69 2.66
CA LEU A 83 -17.86 3.86 2.38
C LEU A 83 -16.74 4.78 1.90
N CYS A 84 -15.62 4.79 2.62
CA CYS A 84 -14.43 5.57 2.27
C CYS A 84 -13.34 4.63 1.76
N HIS A 85 -13.04 4.69 0.46
CA HIS A 85 -11.86 4.01 -0.08
C HIS A 85 -10.64 4.93 0.04
N LEU A 86 -9.96 4.86 1.18
CA LEU A 86 -8.70 5.56 1.43
C LEU A 86 -7.55 4.79 0.77
N SER A 87 -7.18 5.18 -0.44
CA SER A 87 -6.17 4.49 -1.26
C SER A 87 -4.85 5.27 -1.26
N PHE A 88 -3.91 4.84 -0.40
CA PHE A 88 -2.56 5.40 -0.37
C PHE A 88 -1.76 4.97 -1.61
N LEU A 89 -0.97 5.90 -2.17
CA LEU A 89 -0.03 5.58 -3.25
C LEU A 89 1.22 4.86 -2.70
N LYS A 90 1.76 5.33 -1.59
CA LYS A 90 2.95 4.73 -0.96
C LYS A 90 2.58 3.34 -0.41
N PRO A 91 3.52 2.36 -0.38
CA PRO A 91 4.96 2.49 -0.60
C PRO A 91 5.40 2.36 -2.08
N HIS A 92 4.49 2.51 -3.05
CA HIS A 92 4.86 2.55 -4.47
C HIS A 92 5.92 3.61 -4.77
N TRP A 93 6.75 3.34 -5.78
CA TRP A 93 7.77 4.27 -6.24
C TRP A 93 7.16 5.61 -6.71
N PRO A 94 7.92 6.72 -6.69
CA PRO A 94 9.33 6.86 -6.27
C PRO A 94 9.59 6.50 -4.80
N TYR A 95 10.62 5.67 -4.55
CA TYR A 95 11.01 5.27 -3.20
C TYR A 95 11.87 6.36 -2.60
N ILE A 96 11.24 7.34 -1.96
CA ILE A 96 11.88 8.45 -1.29
C ILE A 96 10.93 8.93 -0.18
N VAL A 97 11.49 9.27 0.97
CA VAL A 97 10.71 9.52 2.20
C VAL A 97 11.28 10.73 2.95
N PRO A 98 10.45 11.56 3.60
CA PRO A 98 10.93 12.68 4.40
C PRO A 98 11.49 12.23 5.76
N ALA A 99 12.20 13.15 6.42
CA ALA A 99 12.53 12.99 7.84
C ALA A 99 11.26 12.96 8.71
N PRO A 100 11.25 12.21 9.82
CA PRO A 100 12.37 11.47 10.40
C PRO A 100 12.54 10.03 9.87
N TYR A 101 11.82 9.64 8.81
CA TYR A 101 11.83 8.25 8.35
C TYR A 101 13.03 7.90 7.46
N ASP A 102 13.68 8.91 6.86
CA ASP A 102 14.75 8.75 5.87
C ASP A 102 15.99 8.01 6.38
N ASP A 103 16.21 8.01 7.69
CA ASP A 103 17.35 7.37 8.36
C ASP A 103 16.95 6.29 9.37
N MET A 104 15.69 5.82 9.36
CA MET A 104 15.19 4.81 10.31
C MET A 104 15.65 3.38 10.03
N TYR A 105 15.92 3.06 8.76
CA TYR A 105 16.26 1.69 8.32
C TYR A 105 17.56 1.67 7.53
N GLY A 106 18.31 0.59 7.70
CA GLY A 106 19.58 0.35 7.02
C GLY A 106 19.65 -1.00 6.32
N THR A 107 20.83 -1.32 5.79
CA THR A 107 21.08 -2.62 5.13
C THR A 107 20.94 -3.82 6.05
N GLU A 108 21.14 -3.61 7.35
CA GLU A 108 21.03 -4.58 8.43
C GLU A 108 19.59 -5.03 8.70
N ASP A 109 18.60 -4.22 8.31
CA ASP A 109 17.19 -4.53 8.47
C ASP A 109 16.61 -5.32 7.28
N ILE A 110 17.38 -5.43 6.19
CA ILE A 110 16.95 -6.11 4.97
C ILE A 110 16.95 -7.61 5.19
N ILE A 111 15.78 -8.22 5.01
CA ILE A 111 15.65 -9.68 5.03
C ILE A 111 16.34 -10.32 3.81
N PRO A 112 16.86 -11.56 3.93
CA PRO A 112 17.49 -12.25 2.82
C PRO A 112 16.56 -12.38 1.61
N VAL A 113 17.08 -12.10 0.43
CA VAL A 113 16.36 -12.26 -0.84
C VAL A 113 15.96 -13.71 -1.08
N VAL A 114 14.73 -13.93 -1.53
CA VAL A 114 14.19 -15.25 -1.85
C VAL A 114 14.40 -15.52 -3.33
N ARG A 115 15.55 -16.12 -3.69
CA ARG A 115 15.87 -16.53 -5.06
C ARG A 115 16.91 -17.64 -5.08
N SER A 116 17.01 -18.40 -6.18
CA SER A 116 18.04 -19.45 -6.32
C SER A 116 18.79 -19.41 -7.65
N VAL A 117 20.01 -19.96 -7.68
CA VAL A 117 20.78 -20.09 -8.94
C VAL A 117 20.05 -20.97 -9.96
N GLN A 118 19.47 -22.07 -9.50
CA GLN A 118 18.72 -22.99 -10.37
C GLN A 118 17.53 -22.31 -11.05
N GLU A 119 16.80 -21.48 -10.31
CA GLU A 119 15.69 -20.68 -10.81
C GLU A 119 16.12 -19.72 -11.95
N LYS A 120 17.31 -19.12 -11.84
CA LYS A 120 17.87 -18.22 -12.85
C LYS A 120 18.40 -18.95 -14.08
N GLU A 121 19.04 -20.09 -13.87
CA GLU A 121 19.70 -20.84 -14.96
C GLU A 121 18.71 -21.67 -15.79
N ARG A 122 17.58 -22.06 -15.20
CA ARG A 122 16.60 -22.95 -15.84
C ARG A 122 15.15 -22.47 -15.69
N PRO A 123 14.84 -21.20 -16.00
CA PRO A 123 13.47 -20.72 -15.92
C PRO A 123 12.60 -21.30 -17.05
N HIS A 124 11.29 -21.38 -16.81
CA HIS A 124 10.34 -21.50 -17.91
C HIS A 124 10.54 -20.32 -18.89
N PRO A 125 10.43 -20.48 -20.23
CA PRO A 125 10.76 -19.42 -21.18
C PRO A 125 10.04 -18.08 -20.94
N VAL A 126 8.76 -18.12 -20.55
CA VAL A 126 8.00 -16.91 -20.21
C VAL A 126 8.59 -16.25 -18.96
N TYR A 127 8.87 -17.03 -17.92
CA TYR A 127 9.45 -16.51 -16.69
C TYR A 127 10.85 -15.93 -16.91
N GLY A 128 11.69 -16.61 -17.72
CA GLY A 128 12.98 -16.09 -18.14
C GLY A 128 12.88 -14.79 -18.94
N ALA A 129 11.80 -14.58 -19.71
CA ALA A 129 11.57 -13.31 -20.39
C ALA A 129 11.30 -12.16 -19.38
N PHE A 130 10.53 -12.41 -18.32
CA PHE A 130 10.31 -11.44 -17.23
C PHE A 130 11.60 -11.15 -16.46
N GLN A 131 12.39 -12.17 -16.08
CA GLN A 131 13.69 -11.97 -15.42
C GLN A 131 14.67 -11.13 -16.26
N ASN A 132 14.52 -11.15 -17.58
CA ASN A 132 15.32 -10.35 -18.51
C ASN A 132 14.75 -8.94 -18.79
N GLN A 133 13.71 -8.49 -18.10
CA GLN A 133 13.29 -7.10 -18.17
C GLN A 133 14.32 -6.18 -17.50
N PRO A 134 14.49 -4.93 -17.95
CA PRO A 134 15.44 -3.99 -17.35
C PRO A 134 15.29 -3.85 -15.84
N VAL A 135 14.06 -3.69 -15.34
CA VAL A 135 13.77 -3.54 -13.91
C VAL A 135 14.17 -4.77 -13.09
N CYS A 136 13.90 -5.98 -13.59
CA CYS A 136 14.28 -7.24 -12.94
C CYS A 136 15.79 -7.42 -12.87
N ARG A 137 16.52 -7.05 -13.93
CA ARG A 137 17.99 -7.04 -13.91
C ARG A 137 18.55 -6.01 -12.94
N THR A 138 17.92 -4.86 -12.79
CA THR A 138 18.31 -3.82 -11.83
C THR A 138 18.15 -4.33 -10.40
N TYR A 139 17.00 -4.92 -10.04
CA TYR A 139 16.77 -5.51 -8.71
C TYR A 139 17.55 -6.80 -8.44
N SER A 140 18.15 -7.40 -9.47
CA SER A 140 19.09 -8.50 -9.29
C SER A 140 20.42 -8.06 -8.67
N ASP A 141 20.76 -6.76 -8.69
CA ASP A 141 21.93 -6.19 -8.01
C ASP A 141 21.59 -5.87 -6.55
N ASP A 142 22.34 -6.47 -5.62
CA ASP A 142 22.13 -6.28 -4.19
C ASP A 142 22.35 -4.81 -3.77
N LYS A 143 23.19 -4.04 -4.47
CA LYS A 143 23.38 -2.62 -4.18
C LYS A 143 22.15 -1.77 -4.45
N VAL A 144 21.29 -2.20 -5.38
CA VAL A 144 20.00 -1.54 -5.61
C VAL A 144 19.07 -1.86 -4.45
N ARG A 145 18.99 -3.13 -4.06
CA ARG A 145 18.16 -3.57 -2.92
C ARG A 145 18.56 -2.87 -1.62
N GLU A 146 19.86 -2.76 -1.36
CA GLU A 146 20.45 -2.05 -0.22
C GLU A 146 20.03 -0.58 -0.11
N ARG A 147 19.62 0.05 -1.22
CA ARG A 147 19.16 1.45 -1.24
C ARG A 147 17.64 1.57 -1.23
N VAL A 148 16.96 0.69 -1.96
CA VAL A 148 15.51 0.78 -2.17
C VAL A 148 14.72 0.22 -0.98
N ILE A 149 15.11 -0.95 -0.47
CA ILE A 149 14.35 -1.66 0.56
C ILE A 149 14.23 -0.84 1.86
N PRO A 150 15.29 -0.18 2.37
CA PRO A 150 15.16 0.66 3.56
C PRO A 150 14.15 1.81 3.39
N ALA A 151 14.11 2.46 2.22
CA ALA A 151 13.10 3.48 1.94
C ALA A 151 11.69 2.91 1.76
N TYR A 152 11.57 1.73 1.15
CA TYR A 152 10.29 1.01 1.11
C TYR A 152 9.76 0.73 2.52
N MET A 153 10.62 0.23 3.42
CA MET A 153 10.29 0.00 4.83
C MET A 153 9.91 1.30 5.55
N ALA A 154 10.65 2.38 5.31
CA ALA A 154 10.37 3.70 5.87
C ALA A 154 9.01 4.25 5.42
N LEU A 155 8.64 4.07 4.15
CA LEU A 155 7.32 4.44 3.63
C LEU A 155 6.20 3.62 4.29
N VAL A 156 6.41 2.30 4.48
CA VAL A 156 5.47 1.45 5.23
C VAL A 156 5.34 1.95 6.67
N LYS A 157 6.44 2.33 7.33
CA LYS A 157 6.41 2.87 8.69
C LYS A 157 5.66 4.21 8.78
N GLN A 158 5.81 5.08 7.78
CA GLN A 158 5.02 6.31 7.71
C GLN A 158 3.53 6.04 7.56
N ILE A 159 3.14 5.03 6.76
CA ILE A 159 1.73 4.60 6.64
C ILE A 159 1.22 4.14 8.00
N ASP A 160 1.98 3.28 8.70
CA ASP A 160 1.63 2.80 10.04
C ASP A 160 1.40 3.95 11.04
N ASP A 161 2.31 4.94 11.08
CA ASP A 161 2.13 6.10 11.96
C ASP A 161 0.90 6.96 11.58
N GLN A 162 0.62 7.14 10.29
CA GLN A 162 -0.57 7.87 9.83
C GLN A 162 -1.87 7.09 10.05
N MET A 163 -1.84 5.76 9.99
CA MET A 163 -2.95 4.91 10.44
C MET A 163 -3.21 5.13 11.93
N GLY A 164 -2.16 5.26 12.76
CA GLY A 164 -2.27 5.65 14.17
C GLY A 164 -2.99 7.00 14.34
N VAL A 165 -2.64 8.01 13.56
CA VAL A 165 -3.33 9.32 13.61
C VAL A 165 -4.81 9.21 13.24
N LEU A 166 -5.14 8.42 12.21
CA LEU A 166 -6.52 8.18 11.81
C LEU A 166 -7.30 7.45 12.90
N PHE A 167 -6.72 6.40 13.50
CA PHE A 167 -7.33 5.64 14.58
C PHE A 167 -7.54 6.49 15.83
N ASP A 168 -6.55 7.29 16.25
CA ASP A 168 -6.72 8.25 17.34
C ASP A 168 -7.87 9.24 17.09
N TYR A 169 -8.05 9.66 15.83
CA TYR A 169 -9.19 10.49 15.46
C TYR A 169 -10.53 9.73 15.60
N LEU A 170 -10.62 8.52 15.05
CA LEU A 170 -11.83 7.68 15.14
C LEU A 170 -12.19 7.38 16.60
N GLU A 171 -11.21 7.10 17.45
CA GLU A 171 -11.43 6.85 18.88
C GLU A 171 -11.96 8.09 19.61
N ARG A 172 -11.28 9.24 19.46
CA ARG A 172 -11.72 10.51 20.11
C ARG A 172 -13.11 10.96 19.68
N LYS A 173 -13.55 10.55 18.49
CA LYS A 173 -14.86 10.87 17.93
C LYS A 173 -15.89 9.74 18.07
N ASN A 174 -15.53 8.63 18.73
CA ASN A 174 -16.34 7.44 18.95
C ASN A 174 -16.84 6.77 17.64
N PHE A 175 -16.08 6.86 16.55
CA PHE A 175 -16.40 6.18 15.29
C PHE A 175 -16.00 4.68 15.28
N PHE A 176 -15.17 4.22 16.20
CA PHE A 176 -14.79 2.80 16.24
C PHE A 176 -15.97 1.85 16.50
N GLU A 177 -17.04 2.33 17.16
CA GLU A 177 -18.21 1.51 17.49
C GLU A 177 -19.13 1.26 16.29
N ASN A 178 -19.00 2.03 15.21
CA ASN A 178 -19.88 1.96 14.05
C ASN A 178 -19.15 1.87 12.70
N THR A 179 -17.81 1.80 12.71
CA THR A 179 -17.00 1.76 11.49
C THR A 179 -16.31 0.40 11.32
N MET A 180 -16.62 -0.32 10.24
CA MET A 180 -15.78 -1.42 9.78
C MET A 180 -14.51 -0.85 9.15
N ILE A 181 -13.36 -1.36 9.56
CA ILE A 181 -12.05 -0.95 9.03
C ILE A 181 -11.44 -2.15 8.32
N VAL A 182 -11.10 -1.95 7.04
CA VAL A 182 -10.39 -2.94 6.23
C VAL A 182 -9.06 -2.33 5.79
N PHE A 183 -7.97 -2.99 6.13
CA PHE A 183 -6.63 -2.67 5.66
C PHE A 183 -6.16 -3.78 4.72
N THR A 184 -5.77 -3.40 3.51
CA THR A 184 -5.32 -4.33 2.47
C THR A 184 -4.34 -3.66 1.52
N SER A 185 -3.78 -4.42 0.60
CA SER A 185 -2.99 -3.94 -0.54
C SER A 185 -3.61 -4.40 -1.86
N ASP A 186 -3.28 -3.77 -2.98
CA ASP A 186 -3.65 -4.18 -4.32
C ASP A 186 -2.74 -5.30 -4.86
N HIS A 187 -1.45 -5.26 -4.53
CA HIS A 187 -0.45 -6.30 -4.80
C HIS A 187 0.83 -6.04 -3.95
N GLY A 188 1.73 -7.02 -3.88
CA GLY A 188 3.07 -6.84 -3.31
C GLY A 188 4.12 -6.31 -4.29
N ASP A 189 5.40 -6.51 -4.00
CA ASP A 189 6.53 -6.13 -4.85
C ASP A 189 7.65 -7.18 -4.67
N TYR A 190 8.26 -7.63 -5.78
CA TYR A 190 9.33 -8.62 -5.73
C TYR A 190 10.59 -8.11 -5.04
N LEU A 191 10.95 -6.83 -5.16
CA LEU A 191 12.15 -6.23 -4.54
C LEU A 191 13.45 -7.08 -4.68
N GLY A 192 13.59 -7.83 -5.78
CA GLY A 192 14.72 -8.71 -6.09
C GLY A 192 14.48 -10.20 -5.85
N ASP A 193 13.41 -10.58 -5.15
CA ASP A 193 12.96 -11.96 -5.02
C ASP A 193 12.68 -12.55 -6.38
N HIS A 194 12.93 -13.85 -6.54
CA HIS A 194 12.71 -14.57 -7.79
C HIS A 194 13.48 -13.97 -9.00
N TRP A 195 14.55 -13.20 -8.74
CA TRP A 195 15.28 -12.43 -9.74
C TRP A 195 14.41 -11.40 -10.48
N MET A 196 13.36 -10.92 -9.82
CA MET A 196 12.39 -9.98 -10.37
C MET A 196 12.34 -8.69 -9.57
N GLY A 197 11.89 -7.62 -10.24
CA GLY A 197 11.35 -6.43 -9.60
C GLY A 197 9.89 -6.28 -10.03
N GLU A 198 9.22 -5.22 -9.57
CA GLU A 198 7.80 -4.97 -9.85
C GLU A 198 6.92 -6.13 -9.34
N LYS A 199 5.80 -6.44 -10.01
CA LYS A 199 4.73 -7.29 -9.47
C LYS A 199 4.01 -8.17 -10.51
N ASP A 200 4.57 -8.34 -11.71
CA ASP A 200 3.82 -8.84 -12.87
C ASP A 200 3.61 -10.37 -12.95
N LEU A 201 3.96 -11.14 -11.90
CA LEU A 201 3.85 -12.62 -11.89
C LEU A 201 3.30 -13.16 -10.56
N PHE A 202 2.97 -14.45 -10.54
CA PHE A 202 2.10 -15.09 -9.56
C PHE A 202 2.75 -15.64 -8.27
N HIS A 203 4.00 -15.29 -7.94
CA HIS A 203 4.59 -15.74 -6.67
C HIS A 203 3.98 -14.95 -5.50
N GLU A 204 3.98 -15.56 -4.31
CA GLU A 204 3.44 -14.96 -3.09
C GLU A 204 3.89 -13.51 -2.81
N PRO A 205 5.16 -13.08 -3.00
CA PRO A 205 5.55 -11.70 -2.77
C PRO A 205 4.82 -10.67 -3.65
N SER A 206 4.14 -11.08 -4.72
CA SER A 206 3.26 -10.22 -5.51
C SER A 206 1.78 -10.46 -5.20
N VAL A 207 1.31 -11.72 -5.24
CA VAL A 207 -0.14 -11.98 -5.23
C VAL A 207 -0.74 -12.18 -3.83
N ARG A 208 0.08 -12.48 -2.82
CA ARG A 208 -0.38 -12.70 -1.45
C ARG A 208 -0.30 -11.39 -0.65
N ILE A 209 -1.40 -10.65 -0.64
CA ILE A 209 -1.53 -9.36 0.03
C ILE A 209 -1.90 -9.50 1.52
N PRO A 210 -1.50 -8.54 2.38
CA PRO A 210 -2.05 -8.45 3.74
C PRO A 210 -3.54 -8.10 3.68
N LEU A 211 -4.35 -8.68 4.55
CA LEU A 211 -5.75 -8.32 4.75
C LEU A 211 -6.08 -8.39 6.25
N ILE A 212 -6.46 -7.25 6.82
CA ILE A 212 -6.91 -7.12 8.22
C ILE A 212 -8.29 -6.48 8.20
N ILE A 213 -9.25 -7.11 8.86
CA ILE A 213 -10.62 -6.62 8.98
C ILE A 213 -10.98 -6.49 10.45
N TYR A 214 -11.35 -5.27 10.84
CA TYR A 214 -12.03 -4.97 12.09
C TYR A 214 -13.51 -4.77 11.80
N ASP A 215 -14.34 -5.65 12.34
CA ASP A 215 -15.80 -5.49 12.36
C ASP A 215 -16.22 -4.99 13.76
N PRO A 216 -16.91 -3.84 13.87
CA PRO A 216 -17.34 -3.30 15.16
C PRO A 216 -18.52 -4.06 15.77
N ARG A 217 -19.24 -4.89 14.98
CA ARG A 217 -20.42 -5.62 15.47
C ARG A 217 -20.02 -6.70 16.47
N GLY A 218 -20.80 -6.84 17.54
CA GLY A 218 -20.50 -7.80 18.62
C GLY A 218 -20.50 -9.28 18.18
N SER A 219 -21.11 -9.61 17.04
CA SER A 219 -21.03 -10.97 16.48
C SER A 219 -19.60 -11.37 16.09
N ALA A 220 -18.73 -10.39 15.80
CA ALA A 220 -17.33 -10.62 15.45
C ALA A 220 -16.39 -10.65 16.68
N ASP A 221 -16.90 -10.46 17.89
CA ASP A 221 -16.07 -10.47 19.12
C ASP A 221 -15.31 -11.78 19.30
N VAL A 222 -15.90 -12.89 18.85
CA VAL A 222 -15.34 -14.25 18.96
C VAL A 222 -14.05 -14.45 18.15
N THR A 223 -13.79 -13.65 17.12
CA THR A 223 -12.60 -13.77 16.26
C THR A 223 -11.60 -12.63 16.43
N ARG A 224 -11.81 -11.69 17.37
CA ARG A 224 -10.86 -10.60 17.60
C ARG A 224 -9.49 -11.17 18.00
N GLY A 225 -8.43 -10.69 17.35
CA GLY A 225 -7.06 -11.14 17.60
C GLY A 225 -6.73 -12.53 17.03
N THR A 226 -7.60 -13.10 16.19
CA THR A 226 -7.35 -14.39 15.52
C THR A 226 -6.86 -14.19 14.08
N ALA A 227 -6.32 -15.26 13.49
CA ALA A 227 -5.95 -15.34 12.09
C ALA A 227 -6.54 -16.62 11.47
N THR A 228 -6.71 -16.64 10.16
CA THR A 228 -7.23 -17.79 9.40
C THR A 228 -6.37 -18.07 8.18
N ASP A 229 -6.18 -19.35 7.88
CA ASP A 229 -5.51 -19.83 6.66
C ASP A 229 -6.50 -20.14 5.53
N ALA A 230 -7.78 -19.74 5.70
CA ALA A 230 -8.78 -19.88 4.64
C ALA A 230 -8.37 -19.08 3.40
N LEU A 231 -8.59 -19.66 2.21
CA LEU A 231 -8.30 -18.99 0.94
C LEU A 231 -9.26 -17.81 0.74
N VAL A 232 -8.74 -16.60 0.67
CA VAL A 232 -9.48 -15.34 0.47
C VAL A 232 -8.99 -14.66 -0.79
N GLU A 233 -9.90 -14.03 -1.52
CA GLU A 233 -9.60 -13.28 -2.75
C GLU A 233 -10.00 -11.81 -2.57
N SER A 234 -9.31 -10.88 -3.24
CA SER A 234 -9.62 -9.44 -3.11
C SER A 234 -11.08 -9.10 -3.52
N VAL A 235 -11.65 -9.88 -4.44
CA VAL A 235 -13.06 -9.76 -4.85
C VAL A 235 -14.08 -10.06 -3.74
N ASP A 236 -13.65 -10.65 -2.62
CA ASP A 236 -14.47 -10.93 -1.44
C ASP A 236 -14.84 -9.67 -0.65
N LEU A 237 -14.12 -8.56 -0.85
CA LEU A 237 -14.40 -7.31 -0.13
C LEU A 237 -15.74 -6.70 -0.54
N ALA A 238 -16.08 -6.72 -1.83
CA ALA A 238 -17.34 -6.18 -2.33
C ALA A 238 -18.59 -6.83 -1.68
N PRO A 239 -18.76 -8.16 -1.67
CA PRO A 239 -19.89 -8.79 -0.97
C PRO A 239 -19.80 -8.66 0.55
N THR A 240 -18.60 -8.56 1.13
CA THR A 240 -18.43 -8.30 2.58
C THR A 240 -18.96 -6.94 2.98
N PHE A 241 -18.68 -5.88 2.19
CA PHE A 241 -19.21 -4.55 2.44
C PHE A 241 -20.73 -4.51 2.27
N LEU A 242 -21.24 -5.15 1.21
CA LEU A 242 -22.67 -5.23 0.97
C LEU A 242 -23.41 -5.87 2.15
N ASP A 243 -22.88 -6.97 2.68
CA ASP A 243 -23.39 -7.66 3.86
C ASP A 243 -23.27 -6.81 5.13
N PHE A 244 -22.17 -6.08 5.32
CA PHE A 244 -22.02 -5.14 6.44
C PHE A 244 -23.13 -4.07 6.47
N PHE A 245 -23.50 -3.54 5.30
CA PHE A 245 -24.59 -2.57 5.15
C PHE A 245 -25.99 -3.21 5.10
N GLY A 246 -26.10 -4.55 5.20
CA GLY A 246 -27.38 -5.27 5.11
C GLY A 246 -28.01 -5.25 3.72
N GLY A 247 -27.19 -5.09 2.67
CA GLY A 247 -27.63 -5.14 1.28
C GLY A 247 -27.87 -6.57 0.78
N ASP A 248 -28.68 -6.69 -0.27
CA ASP A 248 -29.04 -7.97 -0.87
C ASP A 248 -27.86 -8.62 -1.60
N SER A 249 -27.69 -9.94 -1.47
CA SER A 249 -26.68 -10.67 -2.23
C SER A 249 -26.94 -10.60 -3.75
N CYS A 250 -25.89 -10.34 -4.54
CA CYS A 250 -25.94 -10.30 -6.00
C CYS A 250 -25.05 -11.37 -6.65
N PRO A 251 -25.27 -12.68 -6.42
CA PRO A 251 -24.36 -13.76 -6.86
C PRO A 251 -24.30 -13.96 -8.37
N HIS A 252 -25.17 -13.30 -9.13
CA HIS A 252 -25.16 -13.31 -10.60
C HIS A 252 -24.25 -12.21 -11.20
N ILE A 253 -23.65 -11.37 -10.34
CA ILE A 253 -22.74 -10.27 -10.70
C ILE A 253 -21.43 -10.39 -9.91
N ILE A 254 -21.54 -10.59 -8.60
CA ILE A 254 -20.41 -10.65 -7.68
C ILE A 254 -19.98 -12.11 -7.52
N GLU A 255 -18.76 -12.41 -7.92
CA GLU A 255 -18.17 -13.76 -7.87
C GLU A 255 -17.42 -14.04 -6.55
N GLY A 256 -17.07 -12.98 -5.80
CA GLY A 256 -16.52 -13.11 -4.46
C GLY A 256 -17.55 -13.61 -3.43
N HIS A 257 -17.07 -14.07 -2.30
CA HIS A 257 -17.88 -14.52 -1.16
C HIS A 257 -17.73 -13.55 0.01
N SER A 258 -18.84 -13.23 0.69
CA SER A 258 -18.75 -12.43 1.93
C SER A 258 -17.85 -13.14 2.94
N LEU A 259 -16.97 -12.37 3.59
CA LEU A 259 -16.07 -12.84 4.65
C LEU A 259 -16.76 -12.90 6.02
N SER A 260 -18.01 -12.45 6.14
CA SER A 260 -18.77 -12.51 7.40
C SER A 260 -18.81 -13.88 8.06
N PRO A 261 -18.92 -15.02 7.35
CA PRO A 261 -18.81 -16.34 7.98
C PRO A 261 -17.48 -16.54 8.73
N LEU A 262 -16.37 -16.07 8.15
CA LEU A 262 -15.05 -16.13 8.80
C LEU A 262 -14.97 -15.15 9.98
N LEU A 263 -15.47 -13.92 9.81
CA LEU A 263 -15.47 -12.88 10.86
C LEU A 263 -16.35 -13.22 12.06
N ASN A 264 -17.30 -14.16 11.93
CA ASN A 264 -18.20 -14.54 13.01
C ASN A 264 -18.00 -16.00 13.45
N ALA A 265 -16.87 -16.63 13.08
CA ALA A 265 -16.55 -18.04 13.35
C ALA A 265 -17.68 -19.03 13.01
N GLN A 266 -18.41 -18.78 11.92
CA GLN A 266 -19.51 -19.64 11.49
C GLN A 266 -18.98 -20.99 10.99
N THR A 267 -19.50 -22.07 11.55
CA THR A 267 -19.11 -23.44 11.18
C THR A 267 -20.04 -24.04 10.14
N GLY A 268 -19.53 -24.91 9.27
CA GLY A 268 -20.34 -25.67 8.30
C GLY A 268 -20.73 -24.87 7.06
N VAL A 269 -20.13 -23.68 6.86
CA VAL A 269 -20.26 -22.89 5.64
C VAL A 269 -19.25 -23.43 4.62
N PRO A 270 -19.68 -23.89 3.43
CA PRO A 270 -18.76 -24.29 2.37
C PRO A 270 -17.84 -23.13 1.99
N TRP A 271 -16.56 -23.41 1.80
CA TRP A 271 -15.55 -22.42 1.42
C TRP A 271 -14.82 -22.85 0.15
N ARG A 272 -14.13 -21.91 -0.50
CA ARG A 272 -13.35 -22.20 -1.70
C ARG A 272 -12.14 -23.07 -1.37
N GLU A 273 -11.80 -23.97 -2.28
CA GLU A 273 -10.62 -24.84 -2.19
C GLU A 273 -9.45 -24.36 -3.06
N VAL A 274 -9.70 -23.37 -3.93
CA VAL A 274 -8.73 -22.78 -4.86
C VAL A 274 -8.93 -21.26 -4.88
N ALA A 275 -7.84 -20.51 -5.03
CA ALA A 275 -7.85 -19.08 -5.32
C ALA A 275 -7.29 -18.83 -6.74
N ILE A 276 -7.79 -17.80 -7.40
CA ILE A 276 -7.47 -17.45 -8.79
C ILE A 276 -6.77 -16.07 -8.84
N SER A 277 -5.73 -15.97 -9.66
CA SER A 277 -5.00 -14.74 -9.98
C SER A 277 -4.70 -14.68 -11.47
#